data_AF-A0AAJ1UY74-F1
#
_entry.id   AF-A0AAJ1UY74-F1
#
_cell.length_a   1.000
_cell.length_b   1.000
_cell.length_c   1.000
_cell.angle_alpha   90.00
_cell.angle_beta   90.00
_cell.angle_gamma   90.00
#
_symmetry.space_group_name_H-M   'P 1'
#
loop_
_entity.id
_entity.type
_entity.pdbx_description
1 polymer ?
#
loop_
_entity_poly.entity_id
_entity_poly.type
_entity_poly.pdbx_seq_one_letter_code
_entity_poly.pdbx_strand_id
1 'polypeptide(L)'
;MVYCEGLGYNYTLESTKEGDLETCKLPDGSSVDAWEFLKGKVAQEFSYCRLKNYGIKTVEDPVKCMRLLTDECAVCALENGTEVEVTELMGLSFEEGKCGDGVCAIGENYNSCSQDCPSGSKDTFCDGVSDGICDPDCIALEMAEKDPDCITTRVTTTTKITTTTIQLCNKNNECEPRLGENYRTCPQDCPSGSEDGYCDGVSDGICDPDCTEKEDPDCKKPSMLWVYIIVGIVIIVLLIVFFMKIGGEEIERTKPY
;
A
#
# COMPACT_ATOMS: atom_id res chain seq x y z
N MET A 1 21.54 4.87 -8.68
CA MET A 1 20.75 4.67 -7.45
C MET A 1 21.54 5.23 -6.29
N VAL A 2 20.97 6.25 -5.63
CA VAL A 2 21.64 7.15 -4.70
C VAL A 2 22.40 6.44 -3.59
N TYR A 3 21.87 5.33 -3.05
CA TYR A 3 22.55 4.57 -2.00
C TYR A 3 23.87 3.93 -2.45
N CYS A 4 23.88 3.31 -3.63
CA CYS A 4 25.09 2.70 -4.21
C CYS A 4 26.16 3.78 -4.45
N GLU A 5 25.76 4.90 -5.05
CA GLU A 5 26.65 6.01 -5.38
C GLU A 5 27.13 6.74 -4.11
N GLY A 6 26.28 6.87 -3.10
CA GLY A 6 26.60 7.45 -1.79
C GLY A 6 27.64 6.64 -1.00
N LEU A 7 27.79 5.35 -1.30
CA LEU A 7 28.87 4.49 -0.79
C LEU A 7 30.15 4.58 -1.62
N GLY A 8 30.14 5.31 -2.73
CA GLY A 8 31.24 5.41 -3.68
C GLY A 8 31.33 4.19 -4.61
N TYR A 9 30.27 3.40 -4.73
CA TYR A 9 30.20 2.23 -5.61
C TYR A 9 29.70 2.62 -6.99
N ASN A 10 29.89 1.73 -7.96
CA ASN A 10 29.51 2.01 -9.35
C ASN A 10 28.09 1.48 -9.61
N TYR A 11 27.17 2.39 -9.90
CA TYR A 11 25.80 2.07 -10.27
C TYR A 11 25.66 1.92 -11.79
N THR A 12 24.89 0.91 -12.20
CA THR A 12 24.56 0.65 -13.61
C THR A 12 23.06 0.42 -13.79
N LEU A 13 22.50 1.04 -14.83
CA LEU A 13 21.11 0.92 -15.27
C LEU A 13 21.09 0.35 -16.69
N GLU A 14 20.41 -0.78 -16.89
CA GLU A 14 20.25 -1.42 -18.20
C GLU A 14 18.77 -1.70 -18.48
N SER A 15 18.22 -1.12 -19.54
CA SER A 15 16.84 -1.39 -19.95
C SER A 15 16.73 -2.75 -20.64
N THR A 16 16.03 -3.69 -20.00
CA THR A 16 15.76 -5.03 -20.54
C THR A 16 14.31 -5.14 -21.04
N LYS A 17 13.94 -6.27 -21.65
CA LYS A 17 12.55 -6.48 -22.11
C LYS A 17 11.59 -6.67 -20.94
N GLU A 18 12.11 -7.04 -19.79
CA GLU A 18 11.39 -7.34 -18.56
C GLU A 18 11.32 -6.15 -17.61
N GLY A 19 11.99 -5.04 -17.94
CA GLY A 19 12.08 -3.83 -17.12
C GLY A 19 13.50 -3.28 -17.04
N ASP A 20 13.68 -2.18 -16.33
CA ASP A 20 15.00 -1.64 -16.04
C ASP A 20 15.70 -2.46 -14.96
N LEU A 21 16.93 -2.90 -15.25
CA LEU A 21 17.78 -3.63 -14.33
C LEU A 21 18.77 -2.67 -13.67
N GLU A 22 18.58 -2.46 -12.37
CA GLU A 22 19.40 -1.59 -11.53
C GLU A 22 20.41 -2.39 -10.73
N THR A 23 21.70 -2.14 -10.94
CA THR A 23 22.78 -2.92 -10.33
C THR A 23 23.81 -2.04 -9.65
N CYS A 24 24.35 -2.53 -8.53
CA CYS A 24 25.44 -1.91 -7.79
C CYS A 24 26.68 -2.80 -7.85
N LYS A 25 27.79 -2.27 -8.36
CA LYS A 25 29.08 -2.96 -8.43
C LYS A 25 29.89 -2.68 -7.17
N LEU A 26 30.16 -3.75 -6.43
CA LEU A 26 30.81 -3.72 -5.13
C LEU A 26 32.34 -3.70 -5.25
N PRO A 27 33.07 -3.31 -4.19
CA PRO A 27 34.54 -3.24 -4.21
C PRO A 27 35.26 -4.55 -4.49
N ASP A 28 34.62 -5.69 -4.24
CA ASP A 28 35.15 -7.03 -4.54
C ASP A 28 34.97 -7.43 -6.02
N GLY A 29 34.36 -6.56 -6.82
CA GLY A 29 34.06 -6.79 -8.24
C GLY A 29 32.74 -7.52 -8.50
N SER A 30 32.02 -7.95 -7.45
CA SER A 30 30.69 -8.52 -7.60
C SER A 30 29.66 -7.44 -7.97
N SER A 31 28.52 -7.84 -8.51
CA SER A 31 27.41 -6.95 -8.85
C SER A 31 26.12 -7.53 -8.28
N VAL A 32 25.36 -6.70 -7.60
CA VAL A 32 24.10 -7.08 -6.95
C VAL A 32 22.98 -6.15 -7.39
N ASP A 33 21.74 -6.61 -7.23
CA ASP A 33 20.57 -5.76 -7.39
C ASP A 33 20.64 -4.57 -6.43
N ALA A 34 20.51 -3.36 -6.96
CA ALA A 34 20.74 -2.15 -6.18
C ALA A 34 19.65 -1.93 -5.12
N TRP A 35 18.41 -2.34 -5.40
CA TRP A 35 17.27 -2.20 -4.50
C TRP A 35 17.33 -3.19 -3.34
N GLU A 36 17.64 -4.46 -3.64
CA GLU A 36 17.86 -5.48 -2.61
C GLU A 36 19.07 -5.15 -1.73
N PHE A 37 20.10 -4.51 -2.30
CA PHE A 37 21.25 -4.05 -1.54
C PHE A 37 20.90 -2.90 -0.59
N LEU A 38 20.13 -1.90 -1.04
CA LEU A 38 19.61 -0.83 -0.17
C LEU A 38 18.76 -1.38 0.98
N LYS A 39 17.89 -2.35 0.71
CA LYS A 39 17.05 -3.00 1.74
C LYS A 39 17.85 -3.91 2.67
N GLY A 40 19.16 -4.05 2.46
CA GLY A 40 20.06 -4.81 3.32
C GLY A 40 19.87 -6.33 3.17
N LYS A 41 19.27 -6.80 2.07
CA LYS A 41 19.00 -8.22 1.84
C LYS A 41 20.19 -8.98 1.25
N VAL A 42 21.05 -8.28 0.53
CA VAL A 42 22.25 -8.82 -0.10
C VAL A 42 23.49 -8.03 0.30
N ALA A 43 24.67 -8.66 0.20
CA ALA A 43 25.97 -8.00 0.35
C ALA A 43 26.13 -7.09 1.59
N GLN A 44 25.53 -7.49 2.72
CA GLN A 44 25.46 -6.66 3.92
C GLN A 44 26.84 -6.17 4.40
N GLU A 45 27.90 -6.93 4.20
CA GLU A 45 29.29 -6.58 4.51
C GLU A 45 29.79 -5.31 3.81
N PHE A 46 29.19 -4.94 2.67
CA PHE A 46 29.47 -3.71 1.93
C PHE A 46 28.47 -2.58 2.25
N SER A 47 27.46 -2.83 3.09
CA SER A 47 26.49 -1.81 3.48
C SER A 47 27.11 -0.70 4.33
N TYR A 48 26.49 0.47 4.33
CA TYR A 48 26.91 1.59 5.18
C TYR A 48 27.04 1.21 6.65
N CYS A 49 26.05 0.48 7.18
CA CYS A 49 26.05 0.04 8.58
C CYS A 49 27.31 -0.76 8.90
N ARG A 50 27.70 -1.72 8.05
CA ARG A 50 28.90 -2.54 8.29
C ARG A 50 30.19 -1.75 8.12
N LEU A 51 30.28 -0.84 7.15
CA LEU A 51 31.44 0.05 6.99
C LEU A 51 31.66 0.96 8.20
N LYS A 52 30.59 1.30 8.92
CA LYS A 52 30.64 2.07 10.18
C LYS A 52 30.74 1.20 11.44
N ASN A 53 30.88 -0.13 11.30
CA ASN A 53 30.89 -1.12 12.37
C ASN A 53 29.59 -1.22 13.18
N TYR A 54 28.45 -0.82 12.60
CA TYR A 54 27.12 -1.02 13.17
C TYR A 54 26.56 -2.40 12.82
N GLY A 55 25.54 -2.83 13.57
CA GLY A 55 24.69 -3.93 13.15
C GLY A 55 23.79 -3.49 11.99
N ILE A 56 23.33 -4.43 11.17
CA ILE A 56 22.33 -4.20 10.13
C ILE A 56 21.20 -5.22 10.27
N LYS A 57 19.97 -4.77 10.05
CA LYS A 57 18.78 -5.61 9.97
C LYS A 57 17.88 -5.11 8.85
N THR A 58 17.25 -6.03 8.14
CA THR A 58 16.08 -5.71 7.31
C THR A 58 14.85 -5.82 8.21
N VAL A 59 14.01 -4.78 8.24
CA VAL A 59 12.78 -4.73 9.02
C VAL A 59 11.59 -4.50 8.11
N GLU A 60 10.42 -4.95 8.56
CA GLU A 60 9.13 -4.70 7.92
C GLU A 60 8.30 -3.82 8.88
N ASP A 61 8.38 -2.51 8.67
CA ASP A 61 7.79 -1.50 9.56
C ASP A 61 7.46 -0.24 8.72
N PRO A 62 6.19 -0.02 8.35
CA PRO A 62 5.80 1.09 7.47
C PRO A 62 6.19 2.47 8.01
N VAL A 63 6.29 2.65 9.33
CA VAL A 63 6.67 3.93 9.93
C VAL A 63 8.17 4.15 9.81
N LYS A 64 8.99 3.11 10.06
CA LYS A 64 10.45 3.20 9.88
C LYS A 64 10.86 3.28 8.42
N CYS A 65 10.14 2.59 7.54
CA CYS A 65 10.46 2.49 6.12
C CYS A 65 9.78 3.57 5.25
N MET A 66 9.00 4.46 5.86
CA MET A 66 8.25 5.52 5.17
C MET A 66 9.12 6.39 4.27
N ARG A 67 10.40 6.62 4.61
CA ARG A 67 11.33 7.42 3.79
C ARG A 67 11.58 6.83 2.40
N LEU A 68 11.50 5.51 2.27
CA LEU A 68 11.70 4.80 1.01
C LEU A 68 10.38 4.45 0.32
N LEU A 69 9.24 4.74 0.97
CA LEU A 69 7.90 4.33 0.54
C LEU A 69 7.81 2.81 0.27
N THR A 70 8.49 2.02 1.10
CA THR A 70 8.48 0.55 1.06
C THR A 70 7.97 -0.05 2.35
N ASP A 71 7.48 -1.29 2.27
CA ASP A 71 7.09 -2.07 3.46
C ASP A 71 8.31 -2.54 4.26
N GLU A 72 9.45 -2.70 3.59
CA GLU A 72 10.70 -3.21 4.15
C GLU A 72 11.90 -2.31 3.84
N CYS A 73 12.82 -2.17 4.79
CA CYS A 73 14.01 -1.33 4.69
C CYS A 73 15.15 -1.83 5.59
N ALA A 74 16.38 -1.38 5.31
CA ALA A 74 17.53 -1.64 6.17
C ALA A 74 17.63 -0.60 7.29
N VAL A 75 17.85 -1.07 8.52
CA VAL A 75 18.18 -0.22 9.67
C VAL A 75 19.57 -0.57 10.20
N CYS A 76 20.33 0.46 10.55
CA CYS A 76 21.57 0.32 11.31
C CYS A 76 21.25 0.24 12.80
N ALA A 77 21.70 -0.84 13.46
CA ALA A 77 21.66 -0.97 14.91
C ALA A 77 22.92 -0.34 15.53
N LEU A 78 22.73 0.81 16.17
CA LEU A 78 23.78 1.60 16.82
C LEU A 78 24.18 1.01 18.17
N GLU A 79 25.33 1.41 18.70
CA GLU A 79 25.87 0.89 19.98
C GLU A 79 24.97 1.20 21.19
N ASN A 80 24.21 2.28 21.13
CA ASN A 80 23.23 2.65 22.16
C ASN A 80 21.92 1.85 22.07
N GLY A 81 21.80 0.92 21.13
CA GLY A 81 20.62 0.08 20.88
C GLY A 81 19.54 0.75 20.01
N THR A 82 19.75 1.99 19.56
CA THR A 82 18.83 2.66 18.63
C THR A 82 18.97 2.07 17.23
N GLU A 83 17.84 1.92 16.54
CA GLU A 83 17.78 1.53 15.13
C GLU A 83 17.41 2.76 14.31
N VAL A 84 18.21 3.07 13.29
CA VAL A 84 17.98 4.19 12.36
C VAL A 84 18.02 3.65 10.94
N GLU A 85 17.07 4.06 10.10
CA GLU A 85 17.04 3.69 8.68
C GLU A 85 18.35 4.14 8.00
N VAL A 86 18.89 3.29 7.12
CA VAL A 86 20.26 3.45 6.62
C VAL A 86 20.46 4.74 5.81
N THR A 87 19.47 5.14 5.01
CA THR A 87 19.57 6.34 4.16
C THR A 87 19.40 7.63 4.96
N GLU A 88 18.58 7.61 6.00
CA GLU A 88 18.49 8.68 6.99
C GLU A 88 19.83 8.88 7.70
N LEU A 89 20.45 7.78 8.17
CA LEU A 89 21.72 7.85 8.87
C LEU A 89 22.88 8.30 7.97
N MET A 90 22.79 8.03 6.67
CA MET A 90 23.73 8.52 5.67
C MET A 90 23.48 9.97 5.25
N GLY A 91 22.30 10.53 5.57
CA GLY A 91 21.88 11.83 5.07
C GLY A 91 21.70 11.85 3.56
N LEU A 92 21.23 10.75 2.96
CA LEU A 92 20.93 10.70 1.53
C LEU A 92 19.61 11.41 1.25
N SER A 93 19.59 12.16 0.14
CA SER A 93 18.37 12.72 -0.44
C SER A 93 18.01 11.93 -1.70
N PHE A 94 16.74 11.58 -1.82
CA PHE A 94 16.14 11.00 -3.03
C PHE A 94 15.43 12.06 -3.87
N GLU A 95 15.67 13.33 -3.56
CA GLU A 95 15.22 14.46 -4.35
C GLU A 95 16.06 14.52 -5.63
N GLU A 96 15.43 14.27 -6.77
CA GLU A 96 16.06 14.24 -8.09
C GLU A 96 15.97 15.61 -8.79
N GLY A 97 15.97 16.70 -8.02
CA GLY A 97 15.93 18.06 -8.54
C GLY A 97 17.31 18.68 -8.68
N LYS A 98 17.64 19.18 -9.89
CA LYS A 98 18.83 19.99 -10.13
C LYS A 98 18.45 21.37 -10.65
N CYS A 99 18.54 22.35 -9.75
CA CYS A 99 18.16 23.70 -10.07
C CYS A 99 18.92 24.28 -11.27
N GLY A 100 18.17 24.83 -12.20
CA GLY A 100 18.59 25.44 -13.45
C GLY A 100 18.68 24.50 -14.65
N ASP A 101 18.08 23.31 -14.60
CA ASP A 101 17.94 22.41 -15.76
C ASP A 101 16.65 22.65 -16.55
N GLY A 102 15.77 23.53 -16.04
CA GLY A 102 14.54 23.94 -16.67
C GLY A 102 13.35 23.02 -16.39
N VAL A 103 13.49 22.06 -15.46
CA VAL A 103 12.43 21.15 -15.03
C VAL A 103 12.25 21.27 -13.52
N CYS A 104 11.08 21.76 -13.08
CA CYS A 104 10.71 21.71 -11.66
C CYS A 104 10.50 20.25 -11.23
N ALA A 105 11.55 19.64 -10.67
CA ALA A 105 11.61 18.22 -10.34
C ALA A 105 11.32 17.95 -8.86
N ILE A 106 11.16 16.66 -8.50
CA ILE A 106 10.82 16.27 -7.12
C ILE A 106 11.93 16.71 -6.15
N GLY A 107 11.57 17.54 -5.17
CA GLY A 107 12.48 18.14 -4.20
C GLY A 107 12.88 19.58 -4.50
N GLU A 108 12.52 20.09 -5.68
CA GLU A 108 12.55 21.52 -5.97
C GLU A 108 11.20 22.16 -5.65
N ASN A 109 11.27 23.42 -5.25
CA ASN A 109 10.12 24.29 -5.11
C ASN A 109 10.54 25.74 -5.27
N TYR A 110 9.60 26.66 -5.30
CA TYR A 110 9.88 28.09 -5.49
C TYR A 110 10.95 28.63 -4.53
N ASN A 111 10.95 28.19 -3.28
CA ASN A 111 11.92 28.65 -2.28
C ASN A 111 13.32 28.04 -2.44
N SER A 112 13.44 26.79 -2.87
CA SER A 112 14.74 26.13 -3.10
C SER A 112 15.30 26.38 -4.51
N CYS A 113 14.43 26.57 -5.51
CA CYS A 113 14.76 26.80 -6.91
C CYS A 113 13.67 27.58 -7.67
N SER A 114 13.57 28.89 -7.45
CA SER A 114 12.65 29.76 -8.19
C SER A 114 12.94 29.86 -9.70
N GLN A 115 14.11 29.38 -10.16
CA GLN A 115 14.49 29.40 -11.57
C GLN A 115 13.68 28.38 -12.39
N ASP A 116 13.49 27.18 -11.85
CA ASP A 116 12.80 26.09 -12.54
C ASP A 116 11.36 25.92 -12.03
N CYS A 117 11.09 26.30 -10.78
CA CYS A 117 9.78 26.37 -10.16
C CYS A 117 9.35 27.84 -9.96
N PRO A 118 8.81 28.51 -11.00
CA PRO A 118 8.40 29.91 -10.92
C PRO A 118 7.13 30.09 -10.08
N SER A 119 6.87 31.31 -9.62
CA SER A 119 5.68 31.58 -8.79
C SER A 119 4.40 31.17 -9.51
N GLY A 120 3.49 30.54 -8.78
CA GLY A 120 2.31 29.88 -9.35
C GLY A 120 2.52 28.44 -9.82
N SER A 121 3.74 27.88 -9.73
CA SER A 121 3.94 26.45 -9.97
C SER A 121 3.31 25.59 -8.88
N LYS A 122 2.95 24.35 -9.24
CA LYS A 122 2.50 23.35 -8.27
C LYS A 122 3.70 22.51 -7.84
N ASP A 123 4.42 22.97 -6.84
CA ASP A 123 5.69 22.44 -6.36
C ASP A 123 5.67 22.12 -4.85
N THR A 124 4.48 22.05 -4.27
CA THR A 124 4.18 21.79 -2.85
C THR A 124 4.59 22.91 -1.89
N PHE A 125 5.02 24.06 -2.40
CA PHE A 125 5.41 25.21 -1.60
C PHE A 125 4.58 26.45 -1.94
N CYS A 126 3.79 26.89 -0.97
CA CYS A 126 3.08 28.17 -1.05
C CYS A 126 4.05 29.35 -0.88
N ASP A 127 4.34 30.11 -1.93
CA ASP A 127 5.34 31.19 -1.95
C ASP A 127 4.84 32.56 -1.43
N GLY A 128 3.56 32.86 -1.61
CA GLY A 128 2.93 34.12 -1.19
C GLY A 128 3.43 35.37 -1.92
N VAL A 129 3.98 35.21 -3.13
CA VAL A 129 4.49 36.32 -3.94
C VAL A 129 3.33 37.09 -4.56
N SER A 130 3.38 38.43 -4.49
CA SER A 130 2.37 39.27 -5.15
C SER A 130 2.84 39.64 -6.56
N ASP A 131 2.57 38.79 -7.53
CA ASP A 131 2.92 38.97 -8.95
C ASP A 131 1.73 38.88 -9.92
N GLY A 132 0.52 38.70 -9.39
CA GLY A 132 -0.71 38.52 -10.15
C GLY A 132 -1.03 37.07 -10.51
N ILE A 133 -0.24 36.10 -10.03
CA ILE A 133 -0.44 34.67 -10.23
C ILE A 133 -0.75 34.04 -8.88
N CYS A 134 -1.90 33.36 -8.78
CA CYS A 134 -2.20 32.59 -7.58
C CYS A 134 -1.45 31.26 -7.56
N ASP A 135 -0.74 31.03 -6.47
CA ASP A 135 -0.07 29.79 -6.13
C ASP A 135 -1.08 28.68 -5.76
N PRO A 136 -1.14 27.59 -6.56
CA PRO A 136 -2.08 26.51 -6.33
C PRO A 136 -1.82 25.72 -5.04
N ASP A 137 -0.58 25.73 -4.52
CA ASP A 137 -0.23 25.06 -3.27
C ASP A 137 -0.71 25.84 -2.05
N CYS A 138 -0.83 27.17 -2.14
CA CYS A 138 -1.52 27.97 -1.12
C CYS A 138 -3.00 27.58 -0.99
N ILE A 139 -3.67 27.23 -2.10
CA ILE A 139 -5.04 26.71 -2.09
C ILE A 139 -5.09 25.29 -1.52
N ALA A 140 -4.22 24.40 -2.01
CA ALA A 140 -4.20 22.98 -1.61
C ALA A 140 -3.94 22.79 -0.11
N LEU A 141 -3.16 23.69 0.50
CA LEU A 141 -2.87 23.71 1.93
C LEU A 141 -3.87 24.52 2.78
N GLU A 142 -5.01 24.91 2.19
CA GLU A 142 -6.07 25.71 2.85
C GLU A 142 -5.56 27.05 3.42
N MET A 143 -4.52 27.63 2.83
CA MET A 143 -3.87 28.88 3.25
C MET A 143 -3.85 29.94 2.16
N ALA A 144 -4.87 29.96 1.30
CA ALA A 144 -4.96 30.87 0.16
C ALA A 144 -4.95 32.36 0.53
N GLU A 145 -5.12 32.75 1.80
CA GLU A 145 -4.90 34.13 2.26
C GLU A 145 -3.40 34.51 2.34
N LYS A 146 -2.48 33.53 2.32
CA LYS A 146 -1.03 33.73 2.36
C LYS A 146 -0.49 34.31 1.04
N ASP A 147 -1.17 34.02 -0.06
CA ASP A 147 -0.89 34.58 -1.37
C ASP A 147 -1.92 35.69 -1.69
N PRO A 148 -1.48 36.95 -1.85
CA PRO A 148 -2.38 38.08 -2.17
C PRO A 148 -3.15 37.95 -3.48
N ASP A 149 -2.65 37.15 -4.43
CA ASP A 149 -3.23 36.96 -5.76
C ASP A 149 -4.20 35.79 -5.81
N CYS A 150 -4.17 34.92 -4.80
CA CYS A 150 -5.21 33.95 -4.57
C CYS A 150 -6.50 34.63 -4.10
N ILE A 151 -7.39 34.87 -5.06
CA ILE A 151 -8.76 35.33 -4.79
C ILE A 151 -9.49 34.22 -4.05
N THR A 152 -9.36 34.24 -2.72
CA THR A 152 -10.33 33.60 -1.84
C THR A 152 -11.60 34.42 -1.97
N THR A 153 -12.53 34.00 -2.85
CA THR A 153 -13.91 34.46 -2.72
C THR A 153 -14.36 34.06 -1.32
N ARG A 154 -14.28 35.01 -0.39
CA ARG A 154 -14.86 34.92 0.95
C ARG A 154 -16.34 34.64 0.78
N VAL A 155 -16.71 33.37 0.80
CA VAL A 155 -18.01 32.99 1.33
C VAL A 155 -17.91 33.28 2.82
N THR A 156 -18.15 34.54 3.17
CA THR A 156 -18.33 34.98 4.54
C THR A 156 -19.48 34.16 5.09
N THR A 157 -19.17 33.16 5.91
CA THR A 157 -20.11 32.30 6.60
C THR A 157 -20.82 33.12 7.67
N THR A 158 -21.77 33.97 7.25
CA THR A 158 -22.81 34.51 8.12
C THR A 158 -24.07 34.68 7.27
N THR A 159 -24.91 33.65 7.32
CA THR A 159 -26.34 33.72 7.01
C THR A 159 -26.74 33.87 5.54
N LYS A 160 -26.24 32.97 4.68
CA LYS A 160 -27.06 32.20 3.72
C LYS A 160 -26.16 31.19 3.04
N ILE A 161 -26.16 30.00 3.62
CA ILE A 161 -25.43 28.86 3.14
C ILE A 161 -26.12 28.43 1.84
N THR A 162 -25.51 28.69 0.68
CA THR A 162 -25.69 27.78 -0.45
C THR A 162 -24.82 26.59 -0.11
N THR A 163 -25.37 25.74 0.74
CA THR A 163 -24.87 24.41 0.98
C THR A 163 -25.02 23.72 -0.38
N THR A 164 -23.94 23.59 -1.14
CA THR A 164 -23.80 22.33 -1.86
C THR A 164 -23.56 21.31 -0.76
N THR A 165 -24.66 20.87 -0.15
CA THR A 165 -24.72 19.59 0.53
C THR A 165 -24.19 18.65 -0.53
N ILE A 166 -22.95 18.20 -0.38
CA ILE A 166 -22.61 16.87 -0.85
C ILE A 166 -23.60 16.02 -0.07
N GLN A 167 -24.70 15.70 -0.75
CA GLN A 167 -25.75 14.90 -0.21
C GLN A 167 -25.10 13.52 -0.09
N LEU A 168 -24.49 13.26 1.07
CA LEU A 168 -23.72 12.05 1.34
C LEU A 168 -24.53 10.80 1.04
N CYS A 169 -25.87 10.90 1.04
CA CYS A 169 -26.79 9.87 0.62
C CYS A 169 -27.66 10.46 -0.50
N ASN A 170 -27.32 10.16 -1.75
CA ASN A 170 -27.95 10.80 -2.90
C ASN A 170 -29.27 10.13 -3.33
N LYS A 171 -29.61 8.98 -2.74
CA LYS A 171 -30.84 8.19 -2.93
C LYS A 171 -31.01 7.65 -4.34
N ASN A 172 -29.91 7.36 -5.02
CA ASN A 172 -29.91 6.78 -6.37
C ASN A 172 -30.09 5.24 -6.37
N ASN A 173 -30.08 4.59 -5.19
CA ASN A 173 -30.02 3.13 -4.98
C ASN A 173 -28.71 2.47 -5.47
N GLU A 174 -27.63 3.23 -5.57
CA GLU A 174 -26.28 2.75 -5.84
C GLU A 174 -25.38 3.14 -4.66
N CYS A 175 -24.78 2.17 -3.99
CA CYS A 175 -23.85 2.45 -2.92
C CYS A 175 -22.51 2.96 -3.49
N GLU A 176 -22.09 4.17 -3.12
CA GLU A 176 -20.86 4.80 -3.58
C GLU A 176 -19.79 5.00 -2.46
N PRO A 177 -19.06 3.96 -2.02
CA PRO A 177 -18.10 4.06 -0.92
C PRO A 177 -17.00 5.11 -1.12
N ARG A 178 -16.63 5.37 -2.38
CA ARG A 178 -15.65 6.42 -2.74
C ARG A 178 -16.11 7.83 -2.38
N LEU A 179 -17.42 8.04 -2.23
CA LEU A 179 -18.03 9.31 -1.82
C LEU A 179 -18.38 9.32 -0.32
N GLY A 180 -18.09 8.24 0.41
CA GLY A 180 -18.38 8.09 1.85
C GLY A 180 -19.76 7.51 2.17
N GLU A 181 -20.44 6.93 1.19
CA GLU A 181 -21.65 6.14 1.41
C GLU A 181 -21.32 4.78 2.02
N ASN A 182 -22.07 4.41 3.05
CA ASN A 182 -22.08 3.07 3.64
C ASN A 182 -23.39 2.86 4.38
N TYR A 183 -23.64 1.66 4.90
CA TYR A 183 -24.86 1.28 5.59
C TYR A 183 -25.21 2.26 6.73
N ARG A 184 -24.21 2.79 7.44
CA ARG A 184 -24.42 3.75 8.54
C ARG A 184 -24.83 5.13 8.06
N THR A 185 -24.27 5.60 6.95
CA THR A 185 -24.49 6.96 6.44
C THR A 185 -25.63 7.05 5.43
N CYS A 186 -25.89 5.96 4.70
CA CYS A 186 -26.90 5.86 3.64
C CYS A 186 -27.48 4.44 3.52
N PRO A 187 -28.25 3.95 4.51
CA PRO A 187 -28.85 2.60 4.49
C PRO A 187 -29.88 2.38 3.36
N GLN A 188 -30.26 3.44 2.65
CA GLN A 188 -31.19 3.39 1.53
C GLN A 188 -30.49 2.97 0.22
N ASP A 189 -29.25 3.42 0.01
CA ASP A 189 -28.45 3.08 -1.17
C ASP A 189 -27.45 1.94 -0.88
N CYS A 190 -27.01 1.82 0.38
CA CYS A 190 -26.17 0.74 0.90
C CYS A 190 -26.99 -0.13 1.88
N PRO A 191 -27.76 -1.13 1.39
CA PRO A 191 -28.54 -2.03 2.25
C PRO A 191 -27.65 -2.98 3.06
N SER A 192 -28.22 -3.64 4.08
CA SER A 192 -27.48 -4.61 4.90
C SER A 192 -26.87 -5.70 4.05
N GLY A 193 -25.62 -6.06 4.35
CA GLY A 193 -24.87 -7.05 3.58
C GLY A 193 -24.13 -6.51 2.35
N SER A 194 -24.00 -5.19 2.19
CA SER A 194 -23.27 -4.56 1.07
C SER A 194 -21.78 -4.49 1.36
N GLU A 195 -20.93 -4.64 0.35
CA GLU A 195 -19.48 -4.35 0.46
C GLU A 195 -19.27 -2.84 0.30
N ASP A 196 -19.33 -2.12 1.43
CA ASP A 196 -19.27 -0.65 1.50
C ASP A 196 -18.19 -0.11 2.45
N GLY A 197 -17.33 -0.99 2.95
CA GLY A 197 -16.25 -0.67 3.89
C GLY A 197 -16.73 -0.44 5.32
N TYR A 198 -17.99 -0.73 5.64
CA TYR A 198 -18.56 -0.62 6.97
C TYR A 198 -19.33 -1.90 7.35
N CYS A 199 -18.80 -2.62 8.33
CA CYS A 199 -19.49 -3.74 8.96
C CYS A 199 -20.74 -3.28 9.75
N ASP A 200 -21.93 -3.67 9.30
CA ASP A 200 -23.20 -3.28 9.92
C ASP A 200 -23.58 -4.08 11.19
N GLY A 201 -23.12 -5.32 11.29
CA GLY A 201 -23.41 -6.24 12.40
C GLY A 201 -24.90 -6.53 12.63
N VAL A 202 -25.74 -6.35 11.61
CA VAL A 202 -27.19 -6.50 11.69
C VAL A 202 -27.56 -7.96 11.54
N SER A 203 -28.35 -8.50 12.49
CA SER A 203 -28.84 -9.88 12.37
C SER A 203 -30.14 -9.93 11.55
N ASP A 204 -30.01 -9.97 10.24
CA ASP A 204 -31.14 -10.03 9.28
C ASP A 204 -31.12 -11.25 8.35
N GLY A 205 -30.12 -12.13 8.51
CA GLY A 205 -29.91 -13.33 7.69
C GLY A 205 -29.05 -13.09 6.46
N ILE A 206 -28.48 -11.90 6.29
CA ILE A 206 -27.54 -11.54 5.23
C ILE A 206 -26.17 -11.30 5.87
N CYS A 207 -25.12 -11.89 5.30
CA CYS A 207 -23.75 -11.68 5.76
C CYS A 207 -23.15 -10.45 5.07
N ASP A 208 -22.67 -9.51 5.87
CA ASP A 208 -21.89 -8.35 5.47
C ASP A 208 -20.43 -8.74 5.11
N PRO A 209 -20.00 -8.50 3.85
CA PRO A 209 -18.64 -8.80 3.38
C PRO A 209 -17.53 -8.06 4.15
N ASP A 210 -17.82 -6.90 4.74
CA ASP A 210 -16.87 -6.08 5.48
C ASP A 210 -16.71 -6.51 6.96
N CYS A 211 -17.58 -7.41 7.44
CA CYS A 211 -17.52 -7.95 8.78
C CYS A 211 -16.57 -9.16 8.91
N THR A 212 -15.85 -9.25 10.04
CA THR A 212 -15.16 -10.50 10.41
C THR A 212 -16.15 -11.56 10.90
N GLU A 213 -15.74 -12.85 10.92
CA GLU A 213 -16.62 -14.01 11.24
C GLU A 213 -17.33 -13.98 12.62
N LYS A 214 -17.05 -12.97 13.47
CA LYS A 214 -17.64 -12.79 14.80
C LYS A 214 -18.41 -11.47 14.97
N GLU A 215 -18.32 -10.56 14.01
CA GLU A 215 -18.93 -9.23 14.10
C GLU A 215 -20.35 -9.25 13.53
N ASP A 216 -20.55 -10.01 12.45
CA ASP A 216 -21.87 -10.29 11.90
C ASP A 216 -22.35 -11.70 12.31
N PRO A 217 -23.48 -11.81 13.04
CA PRO A 217 -24.09 -13.07 13.43
C PRO A 217 -24.44 -14.02 12.27
N ASP A 218 -24.65 -13.49 11.08
CA ASP A 218 -25.12 -14.18 9.87
C ASP A 218 -23.99 -14.65 8.94
N CYS A 219 -22.76 -14.15 9.13
CA CYS A 219 -21.54 -14.62 8.43
C CYS A 219 -21.05 -16.02 8.84
N LYS A 220 -21.87 -16.78 9.58
CA LYS A 220 -21.57 -18.16 9.96
C LYS A 220 -21.70 -19.07 8.74
N LYS A 221 -20.55 -19.43 8.14
CA LYS A 221 -20.48 -20.49 7.13
C LYS A 221 -21.13 -21.77 7.69
N PRO A 222 -22.04 -22.43 6.95
CA PRO A 222 -22.62 -23.68 7.41
C PRO A 222 -21.52 -24.71 7.63
N SER A 223 -21.56 -25.38 8.79
CA SER A 223 -20.61 -26.44 9.12
C SER A 223 -20.70 -27.55 8.07
N MET A 224 -19.70 -27.62 7.18
CA MET A 224 -19.57 -28.65 6.13
C MET A 224 -19.36 -30.07 6.70
N LEU A 225 -19.30 -30.23 8.03
CA LEU A 225 -19.11 -31.49 8.73
C LEU A 225 -20.14 -32.56 8.31
N TRP A 226 -21.40 -32.18 8.14
CA TRP A 226 -22.46 -33.12 7.74
C TRP A 226 -22.31 -33.63 6.30
N VAL A 227 -21.79 -32.79 5.40
CA VAL A 227 -21.50 -33.18 4.01
C VAL A 227 -20.38 -34.22 3.99
N TYR A 228 -19.32 -34.03 4.78
CA TYR A 228 -18.25 -35.01 4.90
C TYR A 228 -18.71 -36.34 5.52
N ILE A 229 -19.62 -36.31 6.50
CA ILE A 229 -20.20 -37.53 7.08
C ILE A 229 -21.00 -38.31 6.02
N ILE A 230 -21.84 -37.63 5.23
CA ILE A 230 -22.64 -38.26 4.17
C ILE A 230 -21.74 -38.85 3.09
N VAL A 231 -20.75 -38.09 2.60
CA VAL A 231 -19.79 -38.57 1.60
C VAL A 231 -19.00 -39.78 2.13
N GLY A 232 -18.59 -39.75 3.41
CA GLY A 232 -17.92 -40.87 4.07
C GLY A 232 -18.77 -42.13 4.11
N ILE A 233 -20.05 -42.02 4.48
CA ILE A 233 -20.99 -43.15 4.49
C ILE A 233 -21.15 -43.74 3.07
N VAL A 234 -21.29 -42.88 2.05
CA VAL A 234 -21.42 -43.33 0.66
C VAL A 234 -20.18 -44.10 0.21
N ILE A 235 -18.97 -43.60 0.51
CA ILE A 235 -17.71 -44.29 0.18
C ILE A 235 -17.62 -45.65 0.90
N ILE A 236 -17.98 -45.71 2.19
CA ILE A 236 -17.98 -46.97 2.96
C ILE A 236 -18.95 -47.98 2.35
N VAL A 237 -20.16 -47.56 1.98
CA VAL A 237 -21.14 -48.44 1.33
C VAL A 237 -20.62 -48.96 -0.01
N LEU A 238 -20.00 -48.10 -0.83
CA LEU A 238 -19.40 -48.51 -2.10
C LEU A 238 -18.26 -49.51 -1.91
N LEU A 239 -17.41 -49.32 -0.90
CA LEU A 239 -16.35 -50.26 -0.55
C LEU A 239 -16.93 -51.61 -0.11
N ILE A 240 -17.97 -51.61 0.74
CA ILE A 240 -18.65 -52.86 1.18
C ILE A 240 -19.22 -53.60 -0.03
N VAL A 241 -19.93 -52.91 -0.93
CA VAL A 241 -20.47 -53.51 -2.16
C VAL A 241 -19.36 -54.08 -3.04
N PHE A 242 -18.25 -53.36 -3.17
CA PHE A 242 -17.08 -53.82 -3.92
C PHE A 242 -16.44 -55.08 -3.31
N PHE A 243 -16.25 -55.12 -1.99
CA PHE A 243 -15.74 -56.31 -1.29
C PHE A 243 -16.71 -57.50 -1.35
N MET A 244 -18.02 -57.26 -1.25
CA MET A 244 -19.03 -58.32 -1.44
C MET A 244 -19.02 -58.87 -2.87
N LYS A 245 -18.73 -58.04 -3.87
CA LYS A 245 -18.61 -58.46 -5.26
C LYS A 245 -17.36 -59.32 -5.50
N ILE A 246 -16.23 -58.94 -4.90
CA ILE A 246 -14.97 -59.73 -4.97
C ILE A 246 -15.12 -61.07 -4.23
N GLY A 247 -15.74 -61.08 -3.05
CA GLY A 247 -15.97 -62.32 -2.29
C GLY A 247 -16.97 -63.28 -2.94
N GLY A 248 -17.82 -62.79 -3.86
CA GLY A 248 -18.75 -63.62 -4.64
C GLY A 248 -18.10 -64.40 -5.79
N GLU A 249 -17.01 -63.87 -6.37
CA GLU A 249 -16.33 -64.53 -7.51
C GLU A 249 -15.40 -65.69 -7.10
N GLU A 250 -14.98 -65.78 -5.83
CA GLU A 250 -14.19 -66.92 -5.36
C GLU A 250 -15.05 -68.17 -5.04
N ILE A 251 -16.34 -68.02 -4.71
CA ILE A 251 -17.21 -69.16 -4.36
C ILE A 251 -17.66 -69.96 -5.60
N GLU A 252 -17.73 -69.34 -6.79
CA GLU A 252 -18.06 -70.08 -8.03
C GLU A 252 -16.88 -70.89 -8.60
N ARG A 253 -15.65 -70.64 -8.17
CA ARG A 253 -14.46 -71.36 -8.66
C ARG A 253 -14.12 -72.64 -7.89
N THR A 254 -14.86 -72.97 -6.82
CA THR A 254 -14.69 -74.19 -6.02
C THR A 254 -15.92 -75.09 -6.02
N LYS A 255 -16.63 -75.23 -7.15
CA LYS A 255 -17.55 -76.34 -7.37
C LYS A 255 -16.81 -77.51 -8.05
N PRO A 256 -16.47 -78.59 -7.33
CA PRO A 256 -15.99 -79.82 -7.95
C PRO A 256 -17.13 -80.50 -8.73
N TYR A 257 -16.79 -80.96 -9.94
CA TYR A 257 -17.57 -81.89 -10.77
C TYR A 257 -17.74 -83.25 -10.08
#